data_AF-A0A0Q6VW48-F1
#
_entry.id   AF-A0A0Q6VW48-F1
#
_cell.length_a   1.000
_cell.length_b   1.000
_cell.length_c   1.000
_cell.angle_alpha   90.00
_cell.angle_beta   90.00
_cell.angle_gamma   90.00
#
_symmetry.space_group_name_H-M   'P 1'
#
loop_
_entity.id
_entity.type
_entity.pdbx_description
1 polymer ?
#
loop_
_entity_poly.entity_id
_entity_poly.type
_entity_poly.pdbx_seq_one_letter_code
_entity_poly.pdbx_strand_id
1 'polypeptide(L)'
;MTPYRSDFAHLHIIPTYKGGDPAPKGYLEWHEWARVQLRAGLRQQECGKCCKWKFPQELTAEKIRVATKRSFAIRPVCFECFVSGESRSVLGLERNYAQMGEA
;
A
#
# COMPACT_ATOMS: atom_id res chain seq x y z
N MET A 1 -17.30 43.08 16.61
CA MET A 1 -18.06 41.82 16.51
C MET A 1 -17.39 40.96 15.45
N THR A 2 -16.59 39.98 15.86
CA THR A 2 -15.99 39.00 14.94
C THR A 2 -17.05 37.95 14.57
N PRO A 3 -17.17 37.55 13.29
CA PRO A 3 -18.15 36.54 12.91
C PRO A 3 -17.72 35.17 13.44
N TYR A 4 -18.69 34.43 13.98
CA TYR A 4 -18.56 33.08 14.50
C TYR A 4 -18.00 32.15 13.41
N ARG A 5 -16.80 31.62 13.62
CA ARG A 5 -16.18 30.63 12.73
C ARG A 5 -17.05 29.38 12.82
N SER A 6 -17.77 29.07 11.74
CA SER A 6 -18.50 27.81 11.67
C SER A 6 -17.47 26.69 11.59
N ASP A 7 -17.23 26.03 12.72
CA ASP A 7 -16.36 24.87 12.80
C ASP A 7 -17.09 23.70 12.14
N PHE A 8 -16.71 23.39 10.90
CA PHE A 8 -17.20 22.22 10.19
C PHE A 8 -16.52 20.97 10.75
N ALA A 9 -17.25 20.18 11.53
CA ALA A 9 -16.82 18.84 11.91
C ALA A 9 -16.96 17.92 10.69
N HIS A 10 -15.84 17.35 10.22
CA HIS A 10 -15.85 16.30 9.20
C HIS A 10 -15.93 14.93 9.87
N LEU A 11 -17.11 14.30 9.82
CA LEU A 11 -17.34 12.97 10.38
C LEU A 11 -16.97 11.89 9.35
N HIS A 12 -15.97 11.06 9.66
CA HIS A 12 -15.65 9.87 8.85
C HIS A 12 -16.45 8.66 9.34
N ILE A 13 -17.35 8.15 8.51
CA ILE A 13 -18.05 6.88 8.75
C ILE A 13 -17.24 5.77 8.08
N ILE A 14 -16.61 4.89 8.88
CA ILE A 14 -15.81 3.77 8.35
C ILE A 14 -16.66 2.50 8.33
N PRO A 15 -16.79 1.80 7.20
CA PRO A 15 -17.57 0.58 7.12
C PRO A 15 -16.88 -0.59 7.84
N THR A 16 -17.67 -1.60 8.22
CA THR A 16 -17.15 -2.82 8.82
C THR A 16 -16.60 -3.75 7.73
N TYR A 17 -15.33 -4.12 7.83
CA TYR A 17 -14.66 -5.04 6.89
C TYR A 17 -14.67 -6.49 7.40
N LYS A 18 -14.63 -7.45 6.48
CA LYS A 18 -14.42 -8.88 6.72
C LYS A 18 -13.09 -9.34 6.11
N GLY A 19 -12.59 -10.47 6.61
CA GLY A 19 -11.43 -11.12 6.01
C GLY A 19 -11.74 -11.56 4.58
N GLY A 20 -10.87 -11.23 3.62
CA GLY A 20 -11.06 -11.54 2.21
C GLY A 20 -11.60 -10.39 1.35
N ASP A 21 -12.13 -9.32 1.95
CA ASP A 21 -12.66 -8.19 1.20
C ASP A 21 -11.59 -7.50 0.32
N PRO A 22 -11.98 -6.92 -0.83
CA PRO A 22 -11.06 -6.14 -1.66
C PRO A 22 -10.55 -4.90 -0.91
N ALA A 23 -9.31 -4.50 -1.23
CA ALA A 23 -8.67 -3.37 -0.55
C ALA A 23 -9.40 -2.04 -0.86
N PRO A 24 -9.74 -1.23 0.15
CA PRO A 24 -10.31 0.10 -0.06
C PRO A 24 -9.22 1.10 -0.50
N LYS A 25 -9.65 2.24 -1.05
CA LYS A 25 -8.74 3.30 -1.55
C LYS A 25 -8.40 4.37 -0.52
N GLY A 26 -9.28 4.61 0.46
CA GLY A 26 -9.07 5.64 1.48
C GLY A 26 -8.04 5.21 2.53
N TYR A 27 -7.28 6.16 3.06
CA TYR A 27 -6.20 5.89 4.03
C TYR A 27 -6.75 5.27 5.33
N LEU A 28 -7.70 5.94 5.99
CA LEU A 28 -8.29 5.46 7.25
C LEU A 28 -8.98 4.10 7.06
N GLU A 29 -9.71 3.96 5.96
CA GLU A 29 -10.38 2.72 5.56
C GLU A 29 -9.40 1.57 5.34
N TRP A 30 -8.27 1.83 4.67
CA TRP A 30 -7.22 0.83 4.44
C TRP A 30 -6.61 0.36 5.76
N HIS A 31 -6.39 1.28 6.71
CA HIS A 31 -5.86 0.92 8.02
C HIS A 31 -6.81 0.01 8.81
N GLU A 32 -8.11 0.31 8.84
CA GLU A 32 -9.09 -0.56 9.51
C GLU A 32 -9.23 -1.90 8.80
N TRP A 33 -9.31 -1.90 7.46
CA TRP A 33 -9.34 -3.11 6.64
C TRP A 33 -8.11 -4.00 6.87
N ALA A 34 -6.91 -3.42 6.86
CA ALA A 34 -5.65 -4.15 7.05
C ALA A 34 -5.59 -4.85 8.41
N ARG A 35 -6.11 -4.21 9.47
CA ARG A 35 -6.22 -4.85 10.80
C ARG A 35 -7.13 -6.08 10.76
N VAL A 36 -8.27 -5.99 10.06
CA VAL A 36 -9.18 -7.13 9.89
C VAL A 36 -8.51 -8.25 9.11
N GLN A 37 -7.81 -7.96 8.01
CA GLN A 37 -7.10 -8.97 7.24
C GLN A 37 -6.02 -9.68 8.05
N LEU A 38 -5.23 -8.93 8.83
CA LEU A 38 -4.20 -9.51 9.70
C LEU A 38 -4.81 -10.41 10.78
N ARG A 39 -5.96 -10.01 11.34
CA ARG A 39 -6.72 -10.80 12.32
C ARG A 39 -7.32 -12.05 11.70
N ALA A 40 -7.71 -11.99 10.43
CA ALA A 40 -8.13 -13.15 9.64
C ALA A 40 -6.96 -14.08 9.24
N GLY A 41 -5.72 -13.76 9.63
CA GLY A 41 -4.54 -14.60 9.39
C GLY A 41 -3.84 -14.35 8.05
N LEU A 42 -4.32 -13.40 7.25
CA LEU A 42 -3.66 -13.02 6.00
C LEU A 42 -2.36 -12.28 6.30
N ARG A 43 -1.34 -12.54 5.49
CA ARG A 43 -0.01 -11.94 5.61
C ARG A 43 0.36 -11.20 4.34
N GLN A 44 0.96 -10.04 4.51
CA GLN A 44 1.47 -9.26 3.40
C GLN A 44 2.66 -9.99 2.76
N GLN A 45 2.77 -9.86 1.44
CA GLN A 45 3.91 -10.32 0.67
C GLN A 45 4.49 -9.16 -0.13
N GLU A 46 5.80 -9.22 -0.36
CA GLU A 46 6.51 -8.18 -1.09
C GLU A 46 6.31 -8.34 -2.61
N CYS A 47 5.89 -7.26 -3.28
CA CYS A 47 5.79 -7.21 -4.72
C CYS A 47 7.18 -7.29 -5.38
N GLY A 48 7.33 -8.13 -6.39
CA GLY A 48 8.61 -8.29 -7.09
C GLY A 48 9.06 -7.06 -7.89
N LYS A 49 8.13 -6.20 -8.35
CA LYS A 49 8.44 -5.03 -9.20
C LYS A 49 8.73 -3.76 -8.41
N CYS A 50 7.84 -3.40 -7.47
CA CYS A 50 7.95 -2.14 -6.72
C CYS A 50 8.44 -2.32 -5.28
N CYS A 51 8.70 -3.56 -4.85
CA CYS A 51 9.17 -3.92 -3.51
C CYS A 51 8.28 -3.44 -2.35
N LYS A 52 7.03 -3.04 -2.64
CA LYS A 52 6.04 -2.69 -1.62
C LYS A 52 5.40 -3.94 -1.04
N TRP A 53 5.11 -3.91 0.25
CA TRP A 53 4.33 -4.92 0.93
C TRP A 53 2.85 -4.73 0.63
N LYS A 54 2.21 -5.81 0.19
CA LYS A 54 0.83 -5.82 -0.29
C LYS A 54 0.13 -7.07 0.25
N PHE A 55 -1.17 -6.98 0.53
CA PHE A 55 -1.95 -8.16 0.91
C PHE A 55 -2.22 -9.07 -0.30
N PRO A 56 -2.52 -10.37 -0.09
CA PRO A 56 -2.83 -11.29 -1.18
C PRO A 56 -3.92 -10.79 -2.14
N GLN A 57 -4.90 -10.04 -1.64
CA GLN A 57 -5.98 -9.43 -2.44
C GLN A 57 -5.51 -8.32 -3.38
N GLU A 58 -4.38 -7.68 -3.08
CA GLU A 58 -3.77 -6.64 -3.93
C GLU A 58 -2.73 -7.23 -4.90
N LEU A 59 -2.46 -8.54 -4.79
CA LEU A 59 -1.47 -9.26 -5.58
C LEU A 59 -2.15 -10.05 -6.70
N THR A 60 -1.45 -10.16 -7.82
CA THR A 60 -1.86 -10.99 -8.95
C THR A 60 -1.22 -12.37 -8.85
N ALA A 61 -1.72 -13.31 -9.66
CA ALA A 61 -1.12 -14.64 -9.77
C ALA A 61 0.25 -14.63 -10.47
N GLU A 62 0.58 -13.54 -11.17
CA GLU A 62 1.85 -13.35 -11.88
C GLU A 62 3.01 -13.31 -10.87
N LYS A 63 4.06 -14.10 -11.13
CA LYS A 63 5.24 -14.20 -10.26
C LYS A 63 6.50 -13.98 -11.08
N ILE A 64 7.40 -13.15 -10.54
CA ILE A 64 8.67 -12.87 -11.18
C ILE A 64 9.84 -13.35 -10.33
N ARG A 65 10.97 -13.61 -10.99
CA ARG A 65 12.25 -13.90 -10.34
C ARG A 65 12.97 -12.60 -10.06
N VAL A 66 13.26 -12.34 -8.79
CA VAL A 66 13.99 -11.15 -8.32
C VAL A 66 15.34 -11.58 -7.77
N ALA A 67 16.42 -10.94 -8.22
CA ALA A 67 17.75 -11.18 -7.68
C ALA A 67 17.84 -10.68 -6.23
N THR A 68 18.39 -11.51 -5.36
CA THR A 68 18.76 -11.16 -3.98
C THR A 68 20.26 -11.28 -3.82
N LYS A 69 20.81 -10.84 -2.67
CA LYS A 69 22.25 -10.85 -2.42
C LYS A 69 22.90 -12.24 -2.55
N ARG A 70 22.14 -13.33 -2.39
CA ARG A 70 22.67 -14.71 -2.34
C ARG A 70 22.07 -15.64 -3.39
N SER A 71 20.91 -15.31 -3.95
CA SER A 71 20.15 -16.18 -4.86
C SER A 71 19.03 -15.42 -5.56
N PHE A 72 18.09 -16.13 -6.19
CA PHE A 72 16.86 -15.54 -6.71
C PHE A 72 15.66 -15.88 -5.81
N ALA A 73 14.77 -14.92 -5.61
CA ALA A 73 13.48 -15.11 -4.94
C ALA A 73 12.34 -15.02 -5.94
N ILE A 74 11.33 -15.88 -5.81
CA ILE A 74 10.08 -15.79 -6.59
C ILE A 74 9.10 -14.93 -5.81
N ARG A 75 8.65 -13.82 -6.41
CA ARG A 75 7.75 -12.86 -5.76
C ARG A 75 6.54 -12.55 -6.64
N PRO A 76 5.35 -12.40 -6.06
CA PRO A 76 4.15 -12.02 -6.80
C PRO A 76 4.24 -10.55 -7.25
N VAL A 77 3.44 -10.19 -8.26
CA VAL A 77 3.33 -8.80 -8.76
C VAL A 77 2.00 -8.20 -8.30
N CYS A 78 2.02 -6.98 -7.76
CA CYS A 78 0.79 -6.28 -7.40
C CYS A 78 0.00 -5.82 -8.63
N PHE A 79 -1.31 -5.67 -8.48
CA PHE A 79 -2.20 -5.27 -9.58
C PHE A 79 -1.76 -3.96 -10.24
N GLU A 80 -1.34 -2.97 -9.45
CA GLU A 80 -0.82 -1.70 -9.96
C GLU A 80 0.36 -1.91 -10.93
N CYS A 81 1.38 -2.67 -10.54
CA CYS A 81 2.56 -2.93 -11.37
C CYS A 81 2.30 -3.94 -12.51
N PHE A 82 1.23 -4.74 -12.40
CA PHE A 82 0.77 -5.59 -13.47
C PHE A 82 0.17 -4.74 -14.60
N VAL A 83 -0.74 -3.81 -14.27
CA VAL A 83 -1.40 -2.93 -15.23
C VAL A 83 -0.46 -1.86 -15.78
N SER A 84 0.36 -1.22 -14.93
CA SER A 84 1.23 -0.12 -15.36
C SER A 84 2.45 -0.57 -16.16
N GLY A 85 2.84 -1.84 -16.06
CA GLY A 85 4.09 -2.35 -16.66
C GLY A 85 5.37 -1.86 -15.96
N GLU A 86 5.34 -0.69 -15.31
CA GLU A 86 6.49 -0.02 -14.71
C GLU A 86 7.00 -0.68 -13.41
N SER A 87 8.32 -0.89 -13.35
CA SER A 87 9.04 -1.25 -12.14
C SER A 87 9.56 0.01 -11.44
N ARG A 88 9.00 0.38 -10.28
CA ARG A 88 9.63 1.37 -9.40
C ARG A 88 10.81 0.72 -8.68
N SER A 89 12.00 0.82 -9.27
CA SER A 89 13.25 0.43 -8.62
C SER A 89 13.45 1.30 -7.37
N VAL A 90 13.67 0.66 -6.23
CA VAL A 90 14.01 1.31 -4.95
C VAL A 90 15.31 2.14 -5.02
N LEU A 91 16.09 2.01 -6.10
CA LEU A 91 17.23 2.89 -6.43
C LEU A 91 16.83 4.33 -6.82
N GLY A 92 15.54 4.70 -6.74
CA GLY A 92 15.05 6.06 -6.95
C GLY A 92 14.55 6.78 -5.70
N LEU A 93 14.55 6.13 -4.52
CA LEU A 93 14.01 6.76 -3.30
C LEU A 93 15.01 7.69 -2.58
N GLU A 94 16.31 7.55 -2.85
CA GLU A 94 17.34 8.41 -2.23
C GLU A 94 17.36 9.84 -2.78
N ARG A 95 16.67 10.15 -3.88
CA ARG A 95 16.60 11.51 -4.43
C ARG A 95 15.48 12.39 -3.84
N ASN A 96 14.47 11.81 -3.19
CA ASN A 96 13.30 12.60 -2.76
C ASN A 96 13.34 13.02 -1.27
N TYR A 97 14.15 12.39 -0.43
CA TYR A 97 14.30 12.82 0.98
C TYR A 97 15.37 13.91 1.18
N ALA A 98 16.29 14.10 0.24
CA ALA A 98 17.31 15.15 0.32
C ALA A 98 16.78 16.55 -0.02
N GLN A 99 15.55 16.68 -0.55
CA GLN A 99 15.02 17.95 -1.07
C GLN A 99 13.94 18.59 -0.19
N MET A 100 13.63 18.00 0.98
CA MET A 100 12.61 18.49 1.93
C MET A 100 13.22 19.05 3.22
N GLY A 101 14.51 19.43 3.19
CA GLY A 101 15.31 19.79 4.36
C GLY A 101 15.80 21.23 4.44
N GLU A 102 15.31 22.16 3.60
CA GLU A 102 15.58 23.59 3.75
C GLU A 102 14.36 24.40 3.29
N ALA A 103 13.53 24.82 4.25
CA ALA A 103 12.71 26.03 4.23
C ALA A 103 12.10 26.27 5.62
#